data_AF-A0A2S4USH9-F1
#
_entry.id   AF-A0A2S4USH9-F1
#
_cell.length_a   1.000
_cell.length_b   1.000
_cell.length_c   1.000
_cell.angle_alpha   90.00
_cell.angle_beta   90.00
_cell.angle_gamma   90.00
#
_symmetry.space_group_name_H-M   'P 1'
#
loop_
_entity.id
_entity.type
_entity.pdbx_description
1 polymer ?
#
loop_
_entity_poly.entity_id
_entity_poly.type
_entity_poly.pdbx_seq_one_letter_code
_entity_poly.pdbx_strand_id
1 'polypeptide(L)'
;MTSNGEGRVEVILLGTGTSSQVPSIVCLTEPEGNGCLCCTSKDRKNVRRNTSALVRIHPPPHHSHSGPHLLPVSNILVDVGKSFCEAARELFPKHMIRKLDAVLLTHPQFMQMQSTVWMITGMDVRRRHPRSIAIYCNEYTHKEIARMFPYLVDSDAKTGGGDVPQFTWNIIQDGTAFDLFGIEILPLPVHHGKFFESSSEGKPYICTSYLIDKTIYYVSDVSMIPMETMERLRKSLDSGTTEGKKESNNGRLKVLIIDTLRLLPHASHFGIAQSIHVAKILNPLRTYLVGFTHRVTHECWTYCCEAISQGRRSTDFQGLGRSSSSTSPGASQDPNRGVGESRKKKEALLKQGIIEDHDWFTRRALKLIEEEEDDHQLPVSLDKMPWVRPGFDGLLIQTDLSSSSAAATVTDNFDH
;
A
#
# COMPACT_ATOMS: atom_id res chain seq x y z
N MET A 1 -8.64 14.64 -22.63
CA MET A 1 -8.55 16.07 -22.29
C MET A 1 -7.12 16.31 -21.83
N THR A 2 -6.34 17.04 -22.61
CA THR A 2 -4.93 17.33 -22.36
C THR A 2 -4.82 18.18 -21.09
N SER A 3 -4.21 17.64 -20.04
CA SER A 3 -3.90 18.39 -18.83
C SER A 3 -3.10 19.63 -19.22
N ASN A 4 -3.48 20.79 -18.67
CA ASN A 4 -2.64 21.99 -18.66
C ASN A 4 -1.21 21.57 -18.29
N GLY A 5 -0.22 22.19 -18.92
CA GLY A 5 1.20 21.82 -18.86
C GLY A 5 1.88 21.98 -17.50
N GLU A 6 1.34 21.36 -16.45
CA GLU A 6 1.95 21.23 -15.13
C GLU A 6 2.45 19.78 -14.94
N GLY A 7 3.50 19.62 -14.15
CA GLY A 7 4.06 18.30 -13.86
C GLY A 7 3.17 17.50 -12.91
N ARG A 8 3.24 16.17 -13.00
CA ARG A 8 2.43 15.24 -12.20
C ARG A 8 3.23 14.07 -11.66
N VAL A 9 2.72 13.46 -10.60
CA VAL A 9 3.19 12.18 -10.07
C VAL A 9 2.13 11.12 -10.32
N GLU A 10 2.56 9.97 -10.83
CA GLU A 10 1.73 8.78 -10.97
C GLU A 10 2.27 7.68 -10.04
N VAL A 11 1.37 6.93 -9.42
CA VAL A 11 1.70 5.74 -8.64
C VAL A 11 0.96 4.55 -9.23
N ILE A 12 1.69 3.53 -9.66
CA ILE A 12 1.13 2.24 -10.08
C ILE A 12 1.39 1.23 -8.98
N LEU A 13 0.34 0.69 -8.37
CA LEU A 13 0.50 -0.39 -7.39
C LEU A 13 0.88 -1.68 -8.13
N LEU A 14 2.13 -2.14 -7.95
CA LEU A 14 2.62 -3.37 -8.59
C LEU A 14 2.14 -4.62 -7.84
N GLY A 15 1.88 -4.48 -6.54
CA GLY A 15 1.23 -5.49 -5.72
C GLY A 15 0.55 -4.88 -4.51
N THR A 16 -0.53 -5.50 -4.03
CA THR A 16 -1.30 -5.02 -2.87
C THR A 16 -1.59 -6.08 -1.81
N GLY A 17 -0.87 -7.19 -1.85
CA GLY A 17 -1.04 -8.35 -0.96
C GLY A 17 0.14 -8.56 -0.01
N THR A 18 -0.04 -9.55 0.86
CA THR A 18 0.92 -9.91 1.91
C THR A 18 2.20 -10.55 1.37
N SER A 19 3.15 -10.84 2.26
CA SER A 19 4.36 -11.64 1.96
C SER A 19 4.04 -13.00 1.33
N SER A 20 2.91 -13.63 1.68
CA SER A 20 2.48 -14.91 1.10
C SER A 20 1.85 -14.79 -0.29
N GLN A 21 1.53 -13.56 -0.74
CA GLN A 21 0.68 -13.29 -1.92
C GLN A 21 -0.74 -13.88 -1.77
N VAL A 22 -1.65 -13.46 -2.64
CA VAL A 22 -2.98 -14.04 -2.81
C VAL A 22 -3.15 -14.46 -4.27
N PRO A 23 -3.58 -15.69 -4.56
CA PRO A 23 -4.08 -16.72 -3.64
C PRO A 23 -3.00 -17.36 -2.76
N SER A 24 -3.43 -17.82 -1.57
CA SER A 24 -2.58 -18.60 -0.66
C SER A 24 -2.53 -20.06 -1.11
N ILE A 25 -1.33 -20.60 -1.29
CA ILE A 25 -1.13 -22.01 -1.69
C ILE A 25 -1.84 -22.95 -0.72
N VAL A 26 -1.63 -22.76 0.59
CA VAL A 26 -2.25 -23.57 1.64
C VAL A 26 -3.78 -23.56 1.55
N CYS A 27 -4.36 -22.43 1.17
CA CYS A 27 -5.80 -22.30 1.00
C CYS A 27 -6.33 -22.97 -0.27
N LEU A 28 -5.54 -22.96 -1.35
CA LEU A 28 -5.91 -23.63 -2.60
C LEU A 28 -5.78 -25.14 -2.51
N THR A 29 -4.82 -25.64 -1.72
CA THR A 29 -4.55 -27.06 -1.51
C THR A 29 -5.21 -27.59 -0.23
N GLU A 30 -6.28 -26.93 0.25
CA GLU A 30 -7.01 -27.37 1.42
C GLU A 30 -7.62 -28.77 1.14
N PRO A 31 -7.35 -29.79 1.98
CA PRO A 31 -7.67 -31.19 1.66
C PRO A 31 -9.15 -31.49 1.40
N GLU A 32 -10.08 -30.73 1.99
CA GLU A 32 -11.51 -30.91 1.80
C GLU A 32 -12.05 -30.12 0.60
N GLY A 33 -11.18 -29.41 -0.12
CA GLY A 33 -11.54 -28.58 -1.27
C GLY A 33 -12.26 -27.27 -0.88
N ASN A 34 -12.21 -26.89 0.40
CA ASN A 34 -12.94 -25.74 0.95
C ASN A 34 -12.09 -24.45 0.95
N GLY A 35 -11.42 -24.16 -0.18
CA GLY A 35 -10.67 -22.93 -0.35
C GLY A 35 -11.57 -21.69 -0.21
N CYS A 36 -11.04 -20.61 0.37
CA CYS A 36 -11.82 -19.39 0.57
C CYS A 36 -12.17 -18.70 -0.75
N LEU A 37 -13.30 -17.99 -0.76
CA LEU A 37 -13.86 -17.34 -1.95
C LEU A 37 -12.87 -16.39 -2.63
N CYS A 38 -12.04 -15.70 -1.85
CA CYS A 38 -10.99 -14.83 -2.38
C CYS A 38 -9.90 -15.62 -3.14
N CYS A 39 -9.43 -16.75 -2.60
CA CYS A 39 -8.38 -17.55 -3.27
C CYS A 39 -8.89 -18.27 -4.51
N THR A 40 -10.15 -18.70 -4.51
CA THR A 40 -10.77 -19.39 -5.65
C THR A 40 -11.42 -18.45 -6.66
N SER A 41 -11.36 -17.13 -6.42
CA SER A 41 -12.00 -16.13 -7.28
C SER A 41 -11.32 -16.05 -8.65
N LYS A 42 -12.13 -15.80 -9.68
CA LYS A 42 -11.65 -15.49 -11.04
C LYS A 42 -11.41 -13.99 -11.25
N ASP A 43 -11.89 -13.15 -10.34
CA ASP A 43 -11.66 -11.71 -10.41
C ASP A 43 -10.16 -11.41 -10.15
N ARG A 44 -9.54 -10.73 -11.12
CA ARG A 44 -8.11 -10.37 -11.07
C ARG A 44 -7.78 -9.46 -9.89
N LYS A 45 -8.72 -8.66 -9.36
CA LYS A 45 -8.48 -7.83 -8.17
C LYS A 45 -8.30 -8.65 -6.88
N ASN A 46 -8.63 -9.95 -6.91
CA ASN A 46 -8.32 -10.90 -5.84
C ASN A 46 -6.94 -11.56 -5.96
N VAL A 47 -6.28 -11.44 -7.11
CA VAL A 47 -4.89 -11.86 -7.28
C VAL A 47 -4.02 -10.69 -6.82
N ARG A 48 -3.29 -10.88 -5.72
CA ARG A 48 -2.54 -9.82 -5.05
C ARG A 48 -1.09 -10.22 -4.89
N ARG A 49 -0.21 -9.51 -5.59
CA ARG A 49 1.25 -9.65 -5.47
C ARG A 49 1.76 -9.02 -4.19
N ASN A 50 3.04 -9.16 -3.90
CA ASN A 50 3.65 -8.52 -2.74
C ASN A 50 3.58 -7.01 -2.88
N THR A 51 3.25 -6.33 -1.78
CA THR A 51 3.17 -4.88 -1.73
C THR A 51 4.40 -4.22 -2.35
N SER A 52 4.17 -3.41 -3.38
CA SER A 52 5.20 -2.67 -4.12
C SER A 52 4.50 -1.63 -5.00
N ALA A 53 5.18 -0.53 -5.30
CA ALA A 53 4.64 0.53 -6.14
C ALA A 53 5.69 1.09 -7.10
N LEU A 54 5.26 1.51 -8.28
CA LEU A 54 6.08 2.29 -9.20
C LEU A 54 5.61 3.75 -9.21
N VAL A 55 6.48 4.63 -8.74
CA VAL A 55 6.27 6.09 -8.75
C VAL A 55 6.88 6.65 -10.03
N ARG A 56 6.08 7.38 -10.80
CA ARG A 56 6.50 7.98 -12.07
C ARG A 56 6.37 9.48 -11.98
N ILE A 57 7.48 10.18 -12.15
CA ILE A 57 7.53 11.64 -12.11
C ILE A 57 7.47 12.13 -13.56
N HIS A 58 6.40 12.86 -13.87
CA HIS A 58 6.24 13.56 -15.13
C HIS A 58 6.57 15.03 -14.89
N PRO A 59 7.79 15.47 -15.21
CA PRO A 59 8.19 16.86 -15.00
C PRO A 59 7.34 17.82 -15.86
N PRO A 60 7.18 19.08 -15.41
CA PRO A 60 6.54 20.10 -16.23
C PRO A 60 7.31 20.33 -17.54
N PRO A 61 6.65 20.78 -18.62
CA PRO A 61 7.31 21.15 -19.86
C PRO A 61 8.36 22.24 -19.59
N HIS A 62 9.58 22.04 -20.08
CA HIS A 62 10.62 23.06 -19.98
C HIS A 62 10.54 23.98 -21.21
N HIS A 63 10.28 25.27 -20.99
CA HIS A 63 10.29 26.27 -22.06
C HIS A 63 11.72 26.75 -22.32
N SER A 64 12.26 26.39 -23.48
CA SER A 64 13.57 26.88 -23.97
C SER A 64 13.38 27.85 -25.15
N HIS A 65 14.47 28.53 -25.55
CA HIS A 65 14.47 29.40 -26.75
C HIS A 65 14.07 28.66 -28.04
N SER A 66 14.18 27.33 -28.07
CA SER A 66 13.76 26.44 -29.16
C SER A 66 12.33 25.88 -29.03
N GLY A 67 11.55 26.38 -28.07
CA GLY A 67 10.18 25.92 -27.79
C GLY A 67 10.08 24.97 -26.57
N PRO A 68 8.88 24.44 -26.29
CA PRO A 68 8.65 23.52 -25.19
C PRO A 68 9.31 22.17 -25.46
N HIS A 69 10.18 21.74 -24.55
CA HIS A 69 10.79 20.41 -24.57
C HIS A 69 10.22 19.59 -23.40
N LEU A 70 9.79 18.37 -23.70
CA LEU A 70 9.35 17.42 -22.66
C LEU A 70 10.59 16.80 -22.01
N LEU A 71 10.71 16.96 -20.70
CA LEU A 71 11.71 16.25 -19.92
C LEU A 71 11.28 14.76 -19.79
N PRO A 72 12.24 13.82 -19.72
CA PRO A 72 11.91 12.39 -19.63
C PRO A 72 11.22 12.06 -18.31
N VAL A 73 10.31 11.08 -18.36
CA VAL A 73 9.66 10.52 -17.15
C VAL A 73 10.68 9.71 -16.36
N SER A 74 10.76 9.98 -15.05
CA SER A 74 11.58 9.20 -14.10
C SER A 74 10.73 8.11 -13.45
N ASN A 75 11.24 6.88 -13.40
CA ASN A 75 10.54 5.73 -12.83
C ASN A 75 11.28 5.25 -11.56
N ILE A 76 10.67 5.46 -10.41
CA ILE A 76 11.18 5.07 -9.09
C ILE A 76 10.38 3.87 -8.60
N LEU A 77 11.04 2.74 -8.37
CA LEU A 77 10.42 1.56 -7.79
C LEU A 77 10.49 1.62 -6.26
N VAL A 78 9.38 1.39 -5.57
CA VAL A 78 9.32 1.21 -4.12
C VAL A 78 9.15 -0.27 -3.84
N ASP A 79 10.17 -0.85 -3.20
CA ASP A 79 10.32 -2.28 -2.92
C ASP A 79 10.34 -3.18 -4.16
N VAL A 80 11.10 -4.28 -4.06
CA VAL A 80 11.29 -5.23 -5.17
C VAL A 80 10.91 -6.61 -4.69
N GLY A 81 9.62 -6.91 -4.56
CA GLY A 81 9.14 -8.22 -4.09
C GLY A 81 9.47 -9.41 -5.01
N LYS A 82 9.36 -10.65 -4.50
CA LYS A 82 9.46 -11.89 -5.31
C LYS A 82 8.50 -11.94 -6.51
N SER A 83 7.41 -11.19 -6.45
CA SER A 83 6.41 -11.08 -7.52
C SER A 83 6.65 -9.92 -8.48
N PHE A 84 7.74 -9.14 -8.30
CA PHE A 84 8.09 -8.03 -9.19
C PHE A 84 8.22 -8.49 -10.64
N CYS A 85 8.85 -9.65 -10.90
CA CYS A 85 9.00 -10.14 -12.27
C CYS A 85 7.66 -10.35 -12.98
N GLU A 86 6.65 -10.83 -12.25
CA GLU A 86 5.30 -11.01 -12.77
C GLU A 86 4.61 -9.66 -12.99
N ALA A 87 4.69 -8.77 -11.99
CA ALA A 87 4.13 -7.42 -12.08
C ALA A 87 4.72 -6.63 -13.25
N ALA A 88 6.05 -6.66 -13.42
CA ALA A 88 6.77 -5.98 -14.49
C ALA A 88 6.38 -6.53 -15.86
N ARG A 89 6.30 -7.85 -16.04
CA ARG A 89 5.87 -8.47 -17.30
C ARG A 89 4.44 -8.07 -17.68
N GLU A 90 3.56 -7.91 -16.71
CA GLU A 90 2.18 -7.52 -16.96
C GLU A 90 2.05 -6.01 -17.21
N LEU A 91 2.59 -5.18 -16.32
CA LEU A 91 2.29 -3.75 -16.25
C LEU A 91 3.25 -2.90 -17.07
N PHE A 92 4.53 -3.28 -17.19
CA PHE A 92 5.50 -2.43 -17.88
C PHE A 92 5.20 -2.26 -19.38
N PRO A 93 4.80 -3.31 -20.12
CA PRO A 93 4.37 -3.14 -21.50
C PRO A 93 3.12 -2.26 -21.62
N LYS A 94 2.15 -2.39 -20.70
CA LYS A 94 0.90 -1.59 -20.71
C LYS A 94 1.16 -0.09 -20.52
N HIS A 95 2.16 0.27 -19.72
CA HIS A 95 2.52 1.66 -19.41
C HIS A 95 3.77 2.17 -20.15
N MET A 96 4.27 1.39 -21.12
CA MET A 96 5.47 1.69 -21.92
C MET A 96 6.72 1.97 -21.06
N ILE A 97 6.84 1.28 -19.93
CA ILE A 97 7.99 1.40 -19.02
C ILE A 97 9.13 0.56 -19.58
N ARG A 98 10.26 1.21 -19.82
CA ARG A 98 11.46 0.60 -20.43
C ARG A 98 12.72 0.76 -19.59
N LYS A 99 12.65 1.41 -18.43
CA LYS A 99 13.76 1.53 -17.50
C LYS A 99 13.25 1.82 -16.10
N LEU A 100 14.06 1.50 -15.11
CA LEU A 100 13.95 2.01 -13.75
C LEU A 100 15.12 2.96 -13.52
N ASP A 101 14.83 4.14 -12.97
CA ASP A 101 15.83 5.18 -12.72
C ASP A 101 16.34 5.13 -11.27
N ALA A 102 15.51 4.70 -10.33
CA ALA A 102 15.89 4.47 -8.93
C ALA A 102 15.02 3.38 -8.28
N VAL A 103 15.51 2.83 -7.17
CA VAL A 103 14.79 1.92 -6.27
C VAL A 103 14.87 2.47 -4.85
N LEU A 104 13.73 2.60 -4.18
CA LEU A 104 13.61 2.87 -2.75
C LEU A 104 13.27 1.57 -2.02
N LEU A 105 13.99 1.21 -0.97
CA LEU A 105 13.71 0.02 -0.16
C LEU A 105 13.23 0.41 1.23
N THR A 106 12.06 -0.10 1.62
CA THR A 106 11.46 0.18 2.93
C THR A 106 12.16 -0.60 4.05
N HIS A 107 12.50 -1.86 3.83
CA HIS A 107 13.14 -2.73 4.83
C HIS A 107 13.75 -3.99 4.20
N PRO A 108 14.67 -4.70 4.89
CA PRO A 108 15.29 -5.92 4.38
C PRO A 108 14.34 -7.12 4.50
N GLN A 109 13.35 -7.22 3.61
CA GLN A 109 12.53 -8.44 3.53
C GLN A 109 13.29 -9.50 2.70
N PHE A 110 13.68 -10.59 3.36
CA PHE A 110 14.53 -11.71 2.91
C PHE A 110 14.25 -12.27 1.49
N MET A 111 13.05 -12.02 0.94
CA MET A 111 12.53 -12.61 -0.31
C MET A 111 12.48 -11.65 -1.50
N GLN A 112 12.96 -10.42 -1.37
CA GLN A 112 12.79 -9.38 -2.39
C GLN A 112 13.80 -9.50 -3.56
N MET A 113 15.08 -9.75 -3.30
CA MET A 113 16.11 -9.55 -4.33
C MET A 113 16.50 -10.78 -5.18
N GLN A 114 16.24 -12.02 -4.75
CA GLN A 114 16.95 -13.18 -5.32
C GLN A 114 16.72 -13.44 -6.81
N SER A 115 15.54 -13.15 -7.36
CA SER A 115 15.21 -13.49 -8.76
C SER A 115 14.97 -12.27 -9.66
N THR A 116 14.94 -11.07 -9.08
CA THR A 116 14.45 -9.83 -9.69
C THR A 116 15.57 -8.91 -10.15
N VAL A 117 16.71 -8.97 -9.47
CA VAL A 117 17.97 -8.28 -9.80
C VAL A 117 18.34 -8.44 -11.28
N TRP A 118 18.23 -9.66 -11.83
CA TRP A 118 18.56 -9.96 -13.23
C TRP A 118 17.61 -9.34 -14.27
N MET A 119 16.40 -8.90 -13.87
CA MET A 119 15.44 -8.30 -14.80
C MET A 119 15.56 -6.77 -14.88
N ILE A 120 16.07 -6.12 -13.84
CA ILE A 120 16.31 -4.68 -13.87
C ILE A 120 17.38 -4.34 -14.92
N THR A 121 18.34 -5.24 -15.17
CA THR A 121 19.43 -5.08 -16.16
C THR A 121 19.00 -5.25 -17.61
N GLY A 122 18.01 -6.12 -17.90
CA GLY A 122 17.56 -6.42 -19.27
C GLY A 122 16.80 -5.27 -19.95
N MET A 123 16.59 -4.15 -19.26
CA MET A 123 15.73 -3.05 -19.72
C MET A 123 16.44 -2.05 -20.67
N ASP A 124 17.77 -2.04 -20.79
CA ASP A 124 18.52 -1.18 -21.75
C ASP A 124 19.18 -1.99 -22.89
N VAL A 125 18.36 -2.67 -23.70
CA VAL A 125 18.80 -3.52 -24.84
C VAL A 125 19.61 -2.76 -25.91
N ARG A 126 19.62 -1.41 -25.88
CA ARG A 126 20.32 -0.58 -26.86
C ARG A 126 21.73 -0.17 -26.44
N ARG A 127 22.17 -0.50 -25.23
CA ARG A 127 23.51 -0.13 -24.74
C ARG A 127 24.35 -1.37 -24.45
N ARG A 128 25.62 -1.35 -24.92
CA ARG A 128 26.63 -2.39 -24.69
C ARG A 128 27.11 -2.50 -23.24
N HIS A 129 26.70 -1.59 -22.35
CA HIS A 129 27.05 -1.58 -20.93
C HIS A 129 25.80 -1.30 -20.10
N PRO A 130 25.40 -2.19 -19.16
CA PRO A 130 24.29 -1.92 -18.26
C PRO A 130 24.63 -0.73 -17.36
N ARG A 131 23.74 0.26 -17.28
CA ARG A 131 23.88 1.35 -16.30
C ARG A 131 23.66 0.80 -14.90
N SER A 132 24.43 1.35 -13.95
CA SER A 132 24.19 1.11 -12.54
C SER A 132 22.81 1.63 -12.14
N ILE A 133 22.00 0.83 -11.44
CA ILE A 133 20.71 1.29 -10.89
C ILE A 133 20.97 1.86 -9.50
N ALA A 134 20.45 3.07 -9.24
CA ALA A 134 20.55 3.71 -7.94
C ALA A 134 19.57 3.06 -6.96
N ILE A 135 20.07 2.48 -5.87
CA ILE A 135 19.28 1.93 -4.77
C ILE A 135 19.42 2.86 -3.58
N TYR A 136 18.30 3.22 -2.95
CA TYR A 136 18.22 4.05 -1.76
C TYR A 136 17.62 3.22 -0.64
N CYS A 137 18.33 3.13 0.48
CA CYS A 137 17.89 2.41 1.67
C CYS A 137 18.64 2.92 2.90
N ASN A 138 18.10 2.69 4.10
CA ASN A 138 18.82 3.04 5.32
C ASN A 138 20.00 2.08 5.59
N GLU A 139 20.87 2.46 6.52
CA GLU A 139 22.09 1.71 6.83
C GLU A 139 21.80 0.28 7.30
N TYR A 140 20.74 0.08 8.09
CA TYR A 140 20.31 -1.24 8.56
C TYR A 140 19.93 -2.15 7.38
N THR A 141 19.08 -1.66 6.48
CA THR A 141 18.65 -2.39 5.28
C THR A 141 19.83 -2.76 4.40
N HIS A 142 20.75 -1.83 4.17
CA HIS A 142 21.96 -2.09 3.39
C HIS A 142 22.83 -3.18 4.02
N LYS A 143 23.06 -3.14 5.35
CA LYS A 143 23.86 -4.14 6.06
C LYS A 143 23.24 -5.54 5.97
N GLU A 144 21.92 -5.65 6.15
CA GLU A 144 21.24 -6.94 6.01
C GLU A 144 21.30 -7.46 4.57
N ILE A 145 21.13 -6.60 3.57
CA ILE A 145 21.27 -7.01 2.16
C ILE A 145 22.71 -7.46 1.86
N ALA A 146 23.72 -6.73 2.31
CA ALA A 146 25.13 -7.11 2.12
C ALA A 146 25.44 -8.47 2.77
N ARG A 147 24.82 -8.77 3.92
CA ARG A 147 24.94 -10.05 4.62
C ARG A 147 24.26 -11.20 3.88
N MET A 148 23.05 -10.97 3.35
CA MET A 148 22.24 -12.00 2.67
C MET A 148 22.68 -12.23 1.22
N PHE A 149 23.08 -11.17 0.53
CA PHE A 149 23.41 -11.14 -0.89
C PHE A 149 24.72 -10.37 -1.16
N PRO A 150 25.87 -10.89 -0.70
CA PRO A 150 27.15 -10.20 -0.86
C PRO A 150 27.45 -9.78 -2.29
N TYR A 151 27.11 -10.62 -3.27
CA TYR A 151 27.35 -10.37 -4.71
C TYR A 151 26.59 -9.16 -5.31
N LEU A 152 25.58 -8.62 -4.62
CA LEU A 152 24.86 -7.40 -5.04
C LEU A 152 25.57 -6.12 -4.59
N VAL A 153 26.46 -6.23 -3.60
CA VAL A 153 27.18 -5.11 -3.00
C VAL A 153 28.66 -5.18 -3.39
N ASP A 154 29.25 -6.37 -3.36
CA ASP A 154 30.64 -6.64 -3.67
C ASP A 154 30.78 -7.35 -5.03
N SER A 155 31.49 -6.73 -5.97
CA SER A 155 31.76 -7.30 -7.28
C SER A 155 32.70 -8.50 -7.24
N ASP A 156 33.54 -8.63 -6.22
CA ASP A 156 34.52 -9.70 -6.08
C ASP A 156 33.86 -10.99 -5.55
N ALA A 157 32.68 -10.88 -4.96
CA ALA A 157 31.84 -12.01 -4.56
C ALA A 157 31.09 -12.67 -5.73
N LYS A 158 31.32 -12.22 -6.97
CA LYS A 158 30.71 -12.81 -8.18
C LYS A 158 31.44 -14.10 -8.58
N THR A 159 30.69 -15.19 -8.72
CA THR A 159 31.23 -16.53 -9.03
C THR A 159 31.60 -16.77 -10.51
N GLY A 160 31.51 -15.74 -11.35
CA GLY A 160 31.82 -15.77 -12.79
C GLY A 160 30.68 -16.32 -13.68
N GLY A 161 30.47 -15.68 -14.84
CA GLY A 161 29.61 -16.17 -15.93
C GLY A 161 28.22 -15.54 -16.09
N GLY A 162 27.77 -14.66 -15.19
CA GLY A 162 26.46 -13.99 -15.27
C GLY A 162 26.56 -12.47 -15.37
N ASP A 163 25.67 -11.85 -16.15
CA ASP A 163 25.45 -10.39 -16.21
C ASP A 163 24.82 -9.89 -14.90
N VAL A 164 25.60 -9.87 -13.82
CA VAL A 164 25.15 -9.32 -12.53
C VAL A 164 25.12 -7.79 -12.64
N PRO A 165 23.96 -7.13 -12.43
CA PRO A 165 23.86 -5.67 -12.41
C PRO A 165 24.92 -5.03 -11.54
N GLN A 166 25.31 -3.82 -11.93
CA GLN A 166 25.94 -2.90 -11.03
C GLN A 166 24.84 -2.09 -10.31
N PHE A 167 24.99 -1.92 -9.01
CA PHE A 167 24.11 -1.05 -8.22
C PHE A 167 24.93 0.08 -7.62
N THR A 168 24.32 1.26 -7.56
CA THR A 168 24.85 2.40 -6.82
C THR A 168 24.04 2.52 -5.55
N TRP A 169 24.67 2.14 -4.44
CA TRP A 169 24.05 2.18 -3.12
C TRP A 169 24.12 3.59 -2.53
N ASN A 170 22.96 4.16 -2.24
CA ASN A 170 22.80 5.47 -1.62
C ASN A 170 22.19 5.26 -0.23
N ILE A 171 23.00 5.44 0.81
CA ILE A 171 22.53 5.26 2.18
C ILE A 171 21.79 6.51 2.62
N ILE A 172 20.48 6.38 2.83
CA ILE A 172 19.61 7.47 3.27
C ILE A 172 19.43 7.45 4.79
N GLN A 173 19.22 8.63 5.37
CA GLN A 173 18.97 8.79 6.80
C GLN A 173 17.48 9.02 7.04
N ASP A 174 16.85 8.18 7.86
CA ASP A 174 15.46 8.34 8.25
C ASP A 174 15.23 9.73 8.89
N GLY A 175 14.15 10.40 8.51
CA GLY A 175 13.79 11.74 8.95
C GLY A 175 14.54 12.88 8.23
N THR A 176 15.41 12.59 7.27
CA THR A 176 16.15 13.59 6.48
C THR A 176 15.73 13.52 5.01
N ALA A 177 15.12 14.61 4.52
CA ALA A 177 14.68 14.70 3.14
C ALA A 177 15.86 14.78 2.15
N PHE A 178 15.66 14.27 0.94
CA PHE A 178 16.62 14.39 -0.17
C PHE A 178 15.89 14.64 -1.50
N ASP A 179 16.59 15.25 -2.46
CA ASP A 179 16.06 15.43 -3.82
C ASP A 179 16.25 14.14 -4.64
N LEU A 180 15.19 13.69 -5.30
CA LEU A 180 15.24 12.60 -6.25
C LEU A 180 14.47 12.96 -7.52
N PHE A 181 15.21 13.37 -8.55
CA PHE A 181 14.65 13.83 -9.84
C PHE A 181 13.77 15.08 -9.73
N GLY A 182 14.17 16.03 -8.87
CA GLY A 182 13.48 17.33 -8.73
C GLY A 182 12.26 17.30 -7.82
N ILE A 183 12.04 16.20 -7.09
CA ILE A 183 11.04 16.11 -6.02
C ILE A 183 11.70 15.76 -4.69
N GLU A 184 11.10 16.22 -3.61
CA GLU A 184 11.53 15.90 -2.26
C GLU A 184 11.06 14.48 -1.85
N ILE A 185 11.97 13.64 -1.38
CA ILE A 185 11.65 12.35 -0.75
C ILE A 185 12.03 12.45 0.72
N LEU A 186 11.06 12.28 1.61
CA LEU A 186 11.28 12.25 3.06
C LEU A 186 11.05 10.81 3.57
N PRO A 187 12.12 10.06 3.88
CA PRO A 187 12.01 8.77 4.57
C PRO A 187 11.61 8.98 6.03
N LEU A 188 10.72 8.13 6.53
CA LEU A 188 10.13 8.24 7.86
C LEU A 188 10.13 6.87 8.56
N PRO A 189 10.65 6.74 9.79
CA PRO A 189 10.74 5.45 10.45
C PRO A 189 9.37 5.03 11.02
N VAL A 190 8.96 3.79 10.76
CA VAL A 190 7.73 3.17 11.28
C VAL A 190 8.03 1.79 11.86
N HIS A 191 7.13 1.26 12.69
CA HIS A 191 7.28 -0.08 13.26
C HIS A 191 6.56 -1.11 12.40
N HIS A 192 7.21 -2.25 12.15
CA HIS A 192 6.66 -3.42 11.47
C HIS A 192 6.79 -4.66 12.38
N GLY A 193 6.15 -4.58 13.53
CA GLY A 193 6.25 -5.57 14.60
C GLY A 193 7.49 -5.43 15.45
N LYS A 194 7.99 -6.54 15.97
CA LYS A 194 9.10 -6.60 16.94
C LYS A 194 10.03 -7.75 16.59
N PHE A 195 11.31 -7.62 16.93
CA PHE A 195 12.23 -8.75 16.88
C PHE A 195 11.81 -9.82 17.89
N PHE A 196 11.78 -11.08 17.45
CA PHE A 196 11.39 -12.23 18.29
C PHE A 196 12.57 -12.84 19.07
N GLU A 197 13.80 -12.37 18.84
CA GLU A 197 14.96 -12.86 19.57
C GLU A 197 14.91 -12.45 21.04
N SER A 198 15.22 -13.39 21.94
CA SER A 198 15.23 -13.16 23.39
C SER A 198 16.18 -12.04 23.83
N SER A 199 17.24 -11.80 23.06
CA SER A 199 18.24 -10.74 23.26
C SER A 199 17.76 -9.35 22.84
N SER A 200 16.65 -9.26 22.10
CA SER A 200 16.15 -8.02 21.53
C SER A 200 15.16 -7.30 22.44
N GLU A 201 14.78 -7.88 23.59
CA GLU A 201 13.85 -7.27 24.58
C GLU A 201 12.56 -6.69 23.97
N GLY A 202 12.08 -7.27 22.85
CA GLY A 202 10.90 -6.76 22.15
C GLY A 202 11.10 -5.42 21.43
N LYS A 203 12.35 -5.08 21.07
CA LYS A 203 12.68 -3.94 20.20
C LYS A 203 11.82 -3.95 18.94
N PRO A 204 11.27 -2.79 18.55
CA PRO A 204 10.48 -2.69 17.32
C PRO A 204 11.35 -3.00 16.11
N TYR A 205 10.79 -3.73 15.15
CA TYR A 205 11.39 -3.90 13.85
C TYR A 205 11.09 -2.64 13.02
N ILE A 206 12.11 -1.84 12.71
CA ILE A 206 11.93 -0.55 12.04
C ILE A 206 11.92 -0.75 10.53
N CYS A 207 10.91 -0.18 9.88
CA CYS A 207 10.81 -0.04 8.43
C CYS A 207 10.76 1.45 8.07
N THR A 208 11.11 1.77 6.83
CA THR A 208 11.06 3.13 6.29
C THR A 208 9.78 3.31 5.46
N SER A 209 8.94 4.27 5.82
CA SER A 209 7.88 4.82 4.97
C SER A 209 8.39 6.05 4.21
N TYR A 210 7.69 6.46 3.16
CA TYR A 210 8.12 7.58 2.31
C TYR A 210 7.01 8.62 2.14
N LEU A 211 7.29 9.86 2.52
CA LEU A 211 6.55 11.02 2.04
C LEU A 211 7.21 11.52 0.75
N ILE A 212 6.48 11.42 -0.35
CA ILE A 212 6.94 11.70 -1.71
C ILE A 212 6.32 13.03 -2.14
N ASP A 213 7.19 13.97 -2.47
CA ASP A 213 6.85 15.31 -2.96
C ASP A 213 5.85 16.05 -2.06
N LYS A 214 5.80 15.77 -0.76
CA LYS A 214 4.77 16.29 0.17
C LYS A 214 3.32 16.06 -0.30
N THR A 215 3.08 15.17 -1.26
CA THR A 215 1.77 14.92 -1.87
C THR A 215 1.28 13.50 -1.61
N ILE A 216 2.19 12.52 -1.62
CA ILE A 216 1.88 11.10 -1.45
C ILE A 216 2.61 10.57 -0.23
N TYR A 217 1.90 9.99 0.74
CA TYR A 217 2.51 9.26 1.84
C TYR A 217 2.29 7.76 1.62
N TYR A 218 3.38 7.04 1.37
CA TYR A 218 3.41 5.60 1.16
C TYR A 218 3.94 4.91 2.42
N VAL A 219 3.09 4.12 3.06
CA VAL A 219 3.39 3.38 4.28
C VAL A 219 2.82 1.97 4.21
N SER A 220 3.63 1.03 3.74
CA SER A 220 3.33 -0.40 3.76
C SER A 220 3.94 -1.09 4.98
N ASP A 221 3.50 -2.32 5.27
CA ASP A 221 4.09 -3.19 6.27
C ASP A 221 4.25 -2.48 7.63
N VAL A 222 3.16 -1.97 8.21
CA VAL A 222 3.22 -1.15 9.43
C VAL A 222 2.30 -1.69 10.53
N SER A 223 2.83 -1.85 11.74
CA SER A 223 2.07 -2.15 12.95
C SER A 223 1.84 -0.92 13.83
N MET A 224 2.65 0.12 13.69
CA MET A 224 2.56 1.37 14.46
C MET A 224 3.37 2.48 13.77
N ILE A 225 2.79 3.68 13.71
CA ILE A 225 3.52 4.90 13.33
C ILE A 225 3.87 5.64 14.63
N PRO A 226 5.16 5.79 14.97
CA PRO A 226 5.56 6.52 16.18
C PRO A 226 5.05 7.96 16.19
N MET A 227 4.78 8.50 17.37
CA MET A 227 4.31 9.88 17.51
C MET A 227 5.32 10.89 16.95
N GLU A 228 6.62 10.62 17.11
CA GLU A 228 7.68 11.45 16.49
C GLU A 228 7.58 11.47 14.96
N THR A 229 7.30 10.31 14.35
CA THR A 229 7.11 10.19 12.91
C THR A 229 5.88 10.95 12.44
N MET A 230 4.77 10.85 13.18
CA MET A 230 3.55 11.62 12.91
C MET A 230 3.78 13.13 13.00
N GLU A 231 4.54 13.58 14.00
CA GLU A 231 4.86 14.99 14.20
C GLU A 231 5.76 15.53 13.09
N ARG A 232 6.77 14.77 12.66
CA ARG A 232 7.63 15.11 11.51
C ARG A 232 6.82 15.20 10.22
N LEU A 233 5.92 14.25 10.00
CA LEU A 233 5.03 14.24 8.84
C LEU A 233 4.15 15.50 8.78
N ARG A 234 3.49 15.86 9.90
CA ARG A 234 2.67 17.08 9.99
C ARG A 234 3.50 18.34 9.73
N LYS A 235 4.65 18.49 10.41
CA LYS A 235 5.55 19.62 10.19
C LYS A 235 6.00 19.75 8.73
N SER A 236 6.28 18.64 8.06
CA SER A 236 6.65 18.66 6.64
C SER A 236 5.51 19.19 5.77
N LEU A 237 4.27 18.72 6.01
CA LEU A 237 3.07 19.16 5.30
C LEU A 237 2.73 20.64 5.57
N ASP A 238 2.97 21.13 6.79
CA ASP A 238 2.70 22.52 7.19
C ASP A 238 3.79 23.51 6.71
N SER A 239 5.03 23.06 6.54
CA SER A 239 6.19 23.91 6.17
C SER A 239 6.09 24.64 4.82
N GLY A 240 5.04 24.37 4.01
CA GLY A 240 4.75 25.06 2.76
C GLY A 240 4.11 26.45 2.91
N THR A 241 3.67 26.85 4.10
CA THR A 241 3.11 28.19 4.34
C THR A 241 4.22 29.20 4.63
N THR A 242 4.73 29.85 3.58
CA THR A 242 5.59 31.04 3.72
C THR A 242 4.93 32.08 4.65
N GLU A 243 5.69 32.59 5.63
CA GLU A 243 5.28 33.69 6.50
C GLU A 243 4.78 34.88 5.66
N GLY A 244 3.49 35.20 5.75
CA GLY A 244 2.89 36.39 5.14
C GLY A 244 1.71 36.17 4.19
N LYS A 245 1.36 34.93 3.81
CA LYS A 245 0.11 34.62 3.08
C LYS A 245 -0.76 33.62 3.85
N LYS A 246 -1.39 34.09 4.93
CA LYS A 246 -2.57 33.43 5.49
C LYS A 246 -3.68 33.53 4.43
N GLU A 247 -3.92 32.46 3.67
CA GLU A 247 -5.20 32.09 3.01
C GLU A 247 -5.08 31.17 1.77
N SER A 248 -3.91 30.67 1.38
CA SER A 248 -3.82 29.73 0.24
C SER A 248 -3.65 28.29 0.71
N ASN A 249 -4.72 27.48 0.62
CA ASN A 249 -4.81 26.02 0.80
C ASN A 249 -3.72 25.37 1.69
N ASN A 250 -4.06 25.12 2.96
CA ASN A 250 -3.32 24.23 3.87
C ASN A 250 -2.74 23.05 3.09
N GLY A 251 -1.42 22.80 3.19
CA GLY A 251 -0.67 21.72 2.54
C GLY A 251 -1.19 20.32 2.91
N ARG A 252 -2.41 20.02 2.47
CA ARG A 252 -3.15 18.80 2.76
C ARG A 252 -2.53 17.68 1.94
N LEU A 253 -2.27 16.56 2.61
CA LEU A 253 -1.82 15.34 1.94
C LEU A 253 -2.80 14.98 0.81
N LYS A 254 -2.29 14.76 -0.41
CA LYS A 254 -3.17 14.42 -1.54
C LYS A 254 -3.53 12.94 -1.50
N VAL A 255 -2.53 12.08 -1.33
CA VAL A 255 -2.68 10.62 -1.38
C VAL A 255 -2.05 9.98 -0.15
N LEU A 256 -2.80 9.08 0.49
CA LEU A 256 -2.29 8.14 1.49
C LEU A 256 -2.40 6.72 0.94
N ILE A 257 -1.30 5.98 0.90
CA ILE A 257 -1.28 4.55 0.62
C ILE A 257 -0.82 3.85 1.90
N ILE A 258 -1.69 3.03 2.50
CA ILE A 258 -1.49 2.54 3.88
C ILE A 258 -1.77 1.04 4.01
N ASP A 259 -0.93 0.36 4.80
CA ASP A 259 -1.10 -1.04 5.19
C ASP A 259 -2.44 -1.27 5.91
N THR A 260 -3.14 -2.34 5.52
CA THR A 260 -4.38 -2.83 6.11
C THR A 260 -4.51 -4.32 5.83
N LEU A 261 -3.96 -5.13 6.72
CA LEU A 261 -3.89 -6.57 6.51
C LEU A 261 -5.27 -7.25 6.50
N ARG A 262 -6.10 -6.88 7.48
CA ARG A 262 -7.41 -7.48 7.79
C ARG A 262 -8.20 -6.58 8.75
N LEU A 263 -9.37 -7.02 9.20
CA LEU A 263 -10.18 -6.28 10.18
C LEU A 263 -9.43 -6.01 11.49
N LEU A 264 -8.87 -7.07 12.08
CA LEU A 264 -8.17 -6.99 13.38
C LEU A 264 -6.67 -6.76 13.19
N PRO A 265 -6.01 -6.03 14.10
CA PRO A 265 -4.57 -5.86 14.10
C PRO A 265 -3.82 -7.21 14.05
N HIS A 266 -2.60 -7.16 13.53
CA HIS A 266 -1.64 -8.26 13.57
C HIS A 266 -0.35 -7.77 14.23
N ALA A 267 0.50 -8.69 14.70
CA ALA A 267 1.74 -8.34 15.39
C ALA A 267 2.63 -7.38 14.58
N SER A 268 2.60 -7.49 13.26
CA SER A 268 3.42 -6.69 12.34
C SER A 268 2.62 -5.79 11.38
N HIS A 269 1.29 -5.81 11.41
CA HIS A 269 0.47 -5.09 10.42
C HIS A 269 -0.77 -4.45 11.04
N PHE A 270 -1.24 -3.38 10.41
CA PHE A 270 -2.44 -2.67 10.82
C PHE A 270 -3.71 -3.49 10.55
N GLY A 271 -4.66 -3.33 11.46
CA GLY A 271 -6.06 -3.61 11.21
C GLY A 271 -6.75 -2.43 10.53
N ILE A 272 -7.99 -2.64 10.07
CA ILE A 272 -8.75 -1.57 9.40
C ILE A 272 -8.93 -0.34 10.30
N ALA A 273 -9.25 -0.51 11.58
CA ALA A 273 -9.47 0.59 12.50
C ALA A 273 -8.24 1.52 12.63
N GLN A 274 -7.05 0.93 12.78
CA GLN A 274 -5.78 1.67 12.87
C GLN A 274 -5.47 2.44 11.57
N SER A 275 -5.70 1.81 10.41
CA SER A 275 -5.48 2.47 9.11
C SER A 275 -6.42 3.66 8.90
N ILE A 276 -7.69 3.53 9.29
CA ILE A 276 -8.69 4.58 9.19
C ILE A 276 -8.41 5.69 10.20
N HIS A 277 -7.98 5.36 11.41
CA HIS A 277 -7.56 6.32 12.42
C HIS A 277 -6.42 7.22 11.91
N VAL A 278 -5.38 6.62 11.30
CA VAL A 278 -4.29 7.39 10.65
C VAL A 278 -4.83 8.26 9.51
N ALA A 279 -5.72 7.74 8.67
CA ALA A 279 -6.34 8.50 7.59
C ALA A 279 -7.17 9.69 8.09
N LYS A 280 -7.91 9.54 9.20
CA LYS A 280 -8.63 10.64 9.86
C LYS A 280 -7.65 11.72 10.31
N ILE A 281 -6.60 11.33 11.02
CA ILE A 281 -5.60 12.25 11.55
C ILE A 281 -4.88 13.04 10.44
N LEU A 282 -4.46 12.36 9.37
CA LEU A 282 -3.71 13.00 8.28
C LEU A 282 -4.63 13.73 7.29
N ASN A 283 -5.92 13.39 7.28
CA ASN A 283 -6.95 13.96 6.44
C ASN A 283 -6.53 14.08 4.95
N PRO A 284 -6.09 13.00 4.28
CA PRO A 284 -5.70 13.06 2.88
C PRO A 284 -6.91 13.34 1.96
N LEU A 285 -6.69 13.75 0.70
CA LEU A 285 -7.78 13.82 -0.30
C LEU A 285 -8.28 12.44 -0.72
N ARG A 286 -7.37 11.46 -0.81
CA ARG A 286 -7.65 10.07 -1.18
C ARG A 286 -6.78 9.12 -0.34
N THR A 287 -7.41 8.08 0.21
CA THR A 287 -6.73 6.98 0.91
C THR A 287 -6.90 5.68 0.15
N TYR A 288 -5.82 4.93 -0.03
CA TYR A 288 -5.81 3.61 -0.64
C TYR A 288 -5.23 2.59 0.33
N LEU A 289 -6.01 1.56 0.65
CA LEU A 289 -5.60 0.50 1.57
C LEU A 289 -4.87 -0.60 0.79
N VAL A 290 -3.76 -1.12 1.32
CA VAL A 290 -2.96 -2.20 0.70
C VAL A 290 -2.53 -3.24 1.74
N GLY A 291 -1.89 -4.33 1.33
CA GLY A 291 -1.40 -5.38 2.23
C GLY A 291 -2.45 -6.45 2.57
N PHE A 292 -3.54 -6.52 1.81
CA PHE A 292 -4.67 -7.39 2.14
C PHE A 292 -4.32 -8.88 2.11
N THR A 293 -4.70 -9.60 3.16
CA THR A 293 -4.64 -11.07 3.19
C THR A 293 -5.80 -11.71 2.41
N HIS A 294 -5.76 -13.04 2.24
CA HIS A 294 -6.84 -13.80 1.63
C HIS A 294 -8.13 -13.80 2.49
N ARG A 295 -9.10 -14.66 2.15
CA ARG A 295 -10.43 -14.84 2.79
C ARG A 295 -11.50 -13.83 2.41
N VAL A 296 -11.14 -12.54 2.30
CA VAL A 296 -12.10 -11.48 1.95
C VAL A 296 -11.85 -11.02 0.52
N THR A 297 -12.89 -11.06 -0.30
CA THR A 297 -12.80 -10.67 -1.70
C THR A 297 -12.59 -9.16 -1.84
N HIS A 298 -12.02 -8.75 -2.98
CA HIS A 298 -11.85 -7.33 -3.30
C HIS A 298 -13.21 -6.61 -3.40
N GLU A 299 -14.26 -7.28 -3.87
CA GLU A 299 -15.63 -6.76 -3.90
C GLU A 299 -16.13 -6.44 -2.48
N CYS A 300 -15.96 -7.36 -1.53
CA CYS A 300 -16.35 -7.12 -0.14
C CYS A 300 -15.56 -5.98 0.52
N TRP A 301 -14.25 -5.88 0.24
CA TRP A 301 -13.45 -4.73 0.65
C TRP A 301 -13.92 -3.41 0.02
N THR A 302 -14.35 -3.45 -1.26
CA THR A 302 -14.89 -2.28 -1.97
C THR A 302 -16.16 -1.80 -1.30
N TYR A 303 -17.12 -2.70 -1.07
CA TYR A 303 -18.37 -2.42 -0.38
C TYR A 303 -18.13 -1.81 1.01
N CYS A 304 -17.17 -2.34 1.77
CA CYS A 304 -16.77 -1.80 3.07
C CYS A 304 -16.17 -0.39 2.98
N CYS A 305 -15.26 -0.14 2.02
CA CYS A 305 -14.62 1.15 1.85
C CYS A 305 -15.60 2.23 1.35
N GLU A 306 -16.57 1.86 0.52
CA GLU A 306 -17.66 2.75 0.10
C GLU A 306 -18.52 3.18 1.28
N ALA A 307 -18.91 2.24 2.15
CA ALA A 307 -19.67 2.55 3.36
C ALA A 307 -18.90 3.50 4.29
N ILE A 308 -17.59 3.28 4.48
CA ILE A 308 -16.71 4.17 5.25
C ILE A 308 -16.68 5.57 4.61
N SER A 309 -16.44 5.65 3.29
CA SER A 309 -16.36 6.92 2.56
C SER A 309 -17.67 7.71 2.56
N GLN A 310 -18.81 7.02 2.68
CA GLN A 310 -20.13 7.61 2.81
C GLN A 310 -20.46 8.06 4.24
N GLY A 311 -19.60 7.77 5.23
CA GLY A 311 -19.85 8.08 6.63
C GLY A 311 -20.91 7.20 7.28
N ARG A 312 -21.14 6.00 6.76
CA ARG A 312 -22.09 5.03 7.35
C ARG A 312 -21.61 4.59 8.72
N ARG A 313 -22.55 4.24 9.59
CA ARG A 313 -22.30 3.77 10.97
C ARG A 313 -22.60 2.28 11.08
N SER A 314 -22.01 1.61 12.08
CA SER A 314 -22.25 0.18 12.30
C SER A 314 -23.73 -0.14 12.58
N THR A 315 -24.49 0.85 13.10
CA THR A 315 -25.94 0.78 13.34
C THR A 315 -26.76 0.66 12.06
N ASP A 316 -26.28 1.18 10.93
CA ASP A 316 -27.01 1.18 9.67
C ASP A 316 -27.17 -0.22 9.05
N PHE A 317 -26.44 -1.20 9.60
CA PHE A 317 -26.44 -2.60 9.18
C PHE A 317 -27.18 -3.49 10.19
N GLN A 318 -27.81 -2.91 11.22
CA GLN A 318 -28.62 -3.66 12.19
C GLN A 318 -30.04 -3.90 11.64
N GLY A 319 -30.29 -5.08 11.05
CA GLY A 319 -31.64 -5.48 10.62
C GLY A 319 -31.70 -6.39 9.39
N LEU A 320 -30.63 -6.44 8.60
CA LEU A 320 -30.58 -7.19 7.32
C LEU A 320 -30.52 -8.71 7.49
N GLY A 321 -30.30 -9.21 8.71
CA GLY A 321 -30.33 -10.63 9.05
C GLY A 321 -31.71 -11.26 9.20
N ARG A 322 -32.81 -10.55 8.88
CA ARG A 322 -34.19 -11.07 9.01
C ARG A 322 -34.87 -11.45 7.69
N SER A 323 -34.31 -11.15 6.52
CA SER A 323 -34.98 -11.40 5.24
C SER A 323 -34.15 -12.26 4.29
N SER A 324 -34.22 -13.59 4.47
CA SER A 324 -34.15 -14.57 3.38
C SER A 324 -34.32 -15.99 3.96
N SER A 325 -35.53 -16.31 4.40
CA SER A 325 -35.94 -17.72 4.51
C SER A 325 -37.26 -17.87 3.78
N SER A 326 -37.20 -18.32 2.53
CA SER A 326 -38.34 -18.86 1.81
C SER A 326 -38.89 -20.04 2.62
N THR A 327 -40.08 -19.84 3.18
CA THR A 327 -40.83 -20.84 3.95
C THR A 327 -41.19 -22.02 3.05
N SER A 328 -40.78 -23.22 3.46
CA SER A 328 -41.47 -24.47 3.14
C SER A 328 -42.03 -25.04 4.44
N PRO A 329 -43.32 -25.40 4.53
CA PRO A 329 -43.91 -25.86 5.78
C PRO A 329 -43.71 -27.37 5.94
N GLY A 330 -43.16 -27.79 7.09
CA GLY A 330 -43.30 -29.17 7.55
C GLY A 330 -42.06 -29.74 8.24
N ALA A 331 -41.97 -29.53 9.56
CA ALA A 331 -41.56 -30.52 10.56
C ALA A 331 -41.33 -29.81 11.90
N SER A 332 -42.09 -30.21 12.91
CA SER A 332 -41.93 -29.79 14.30
C SER A 332 -40.59 -30.28 14.86
N GLN A 333 -39.63 -29.36 15.03
CA GLN A 333 -38.50 -29.51 15.93
C GLN A 333 -38.34 -28.25 16.77
N ASP A 334 -38.00 -28.46 18.04
CA ASP A 334 -37.78 -27.48 19.09
C ASP A 334 -36.96 -26.24 18.60
N PRO A 335 -37.56 -25.04 18.54
CA PRO A 335 -37.02 -23.90 17.78
C PRO A 335 -35.80 -23.23 18.42
N ASN A 336 -35.41 -23.59 19.65
CA ASN A 336 -34.31 -22.92 20.36
C ASN A 336 -33.02 -23.74 20.47
N ARG A 337 -33.02 -25.04 20.16
CA ARG A 337 -31.84 -25.90 20.37
C ARG A 337 -30.87 -25.95 19.18
N GLY A 338 -31.34 -25.68 17.95
CA GLY A 338 -30.52 -25.70 16.73
C GLY A 338 -30.04 -24.33 16.20
N VAL A 339 -30.65 -23.23 16.64
CA VAL A 339 -30.39 -21.89 16.08
C VAL A 339 -29.02 -21.34 16.52
N GLY A 340 -28.63 -21.57 17.77
CA GLY A 340 -27.34 -21.11 18.31
C GLY A 340 -26.14 -21.83 17.70
N GLU A 341 -26.26 -23.12 17.43
CA GLU A 341 -25.21 -23.95 16.83
C GLU A 341 -25.06 -23.66 15.33
N SER A 342 -26.17 -23.48 14.61
CA SER A 342 -26.19 -23.03 13.22
C SER A 342 -25.56 -21.63 13.04
N ARG A 343 -25.83 -20.69 13.97
CA ARG A 343 -25.24 -19.34 13.94
C ARG A 343 -23.73 -19.35 14.20
N LYS A 344 -23.25 -20.14 15.16
CA LYS A 344 -21.82 -20.31 15.43
C LYS A 344 -21.10 -20.93 14.23
N LYS A 345 -21.73 -21.92 13.58
CA LYS A 345 -21.21 -22.52 12.35
C LYS A 345 -21.14 -21.51 11.20
N LYS A 346 -22.20 -20.72 10.96
CA LYS A 346 -22.19 -19.64 9.96
C LYS A 346 -21.07 -18.62 10.23
N GLU A 347 -20.91 -18.20 11.48
CA GLU A 347 -19.85 -17.26 11.86
C GLU A 347 -18.44 -17.83 11.66
N ALA A 348 -18.24 -19.13 11.92
CA ALA A 348 -16.99 -19.81 11.64
C ALA A 348 -16.68 -19.82 10.13
N LEU A 349 -17.67 -20.13 9.29
CA LEU A 349 -17.52 -20.13 7.83
C LEU A 349 -17.22 -18.72 7.28
N LEU A 350 -17.86 -17.68 7.84
CA LEU A 350 -17.56 -16.27 7.52
C LEU A 350 -16.12 -15.91 7.89
N LYS A 351 -15.67 -16.29 9.09
CA LYS A 351 -14.30 -16.07 9.56
C LYS A 351 -13.26 -16.85 8.74
N GLN A 352 -13.64 -17.99 8.19
CA GLN A 352 -12.81 -18.79 7.28
C GLN A 352 -12.83 -18.24 5.85
N GLY A 353 -13.77 -17.36 5.50
CA GLY A 353 -13.96 -16.85 4.14
C GLY A 353 -14.51 -17.89 3.16
N ILE A 354 -15.12 -18.96 3.66
CA ILE A 354 -15.79 -20.00 2.85
C ILE A 354 -17.11 -19.45 2.32
N ILE A 355 -17.81 -18.70 3.17
CA ILE A 355 -18.96 -17.87 2.78
C ILE A 355 -18.59 -16.41 3.04
N GLU A 356 -19.19 -15.50 2.29
CA GLU A 356 -18.98 -14.06 2.43
C GLU A 356 -20.31 -13.34 2.63
N ASP A 357 -20.32 -12.35 3.51
CA ASP A 357 -21.47 -11.52 3.86
C ASP A 357 -20.96 -10.09 4.01
N HIS A 358 -21.25 -9.27 2.99
CA HIS A 358 -20.73 -7.90 2.87
C HIS A 358 -21.22 -7.02 4.01
N ASP A 359 -22.49 -7.10 4.38
CA ASP A 359 -23.07 -6.34 5.49
C ASP A 359 -22.43 -6.72 6.83
N TRP A 360 -22.23 -8.03 7.07
CA TRP A 360 -21.58 -8.49 8.30
C TRP A 360 -20.15 -7.97 8.40
N PHE A 361 -19.37 -8.08 7.31
CA PHE A 361 -17.99 -7.63 7.25
C PHE A 361 -17.89 -6.12 7.48
N THR A 362 -18.66 -5.33 6.72
CA THR A 362 -18.71 -3.87 6.82
C THR A 362 -19.15 -3.41 8.20
N ARG A 363 -20.19 -4.02 8.76
CA ARG A 363 -20.64 -3.71 10.13
C ARG A 363 -19.54 -3.96 11.15
N ARG A 364 -18.82 -5.09 11.02
CA ARG A 364 -17.73 -5.41 11.95
C ARG A 364 -16.58 -4.42 11.81
N ALA A 365 -16.23 -4.04 10.59
CA ALA A 365 -15.23 -3.02 10.31
C ALA A 365 -15.60 -1.67 10.94
N LEU A 366 -16.81 -1.16 10.69
CA LEU A 366 -17.30 0.09 11.25
C LEU A 366 -17.33 0.07 12.77
N LYS A 367 -17.74 -1.04 13.39
CA LYS A 367 -17.72 -1.18 14.85
C LYS A 367 -16.31 -1.06 15.43
N LEU A 368 -15.31 -1.66 14.76
CA LEU A 368 -13.91 -1.55 15.18
C LEU A 368 -13.37 -0.13 15.01
N ILE A 369 -13.76 0.56 13.93
CA ILE A 369 -13.39 1.97 13.71
C ILE A 369 -14.01 2.85 14.81
N GLU A 370 -15.28 2.67 15.11
CA GLU A 370 -15.98 3.41 16.19
C GLU A 370 -15.34 3.14 17.56
N GLU A 371 -15.00 1.88 17.89
CA GLU A 371 -14.29 1.51 19.12
C GLU A 371 -12.91 2.19 19.22
N GLU A 372 -12.15 2.24 18.12
CA GLU A 372 -10.83 2.89 18.06
C GLU A 372 -10.92 4.42 18.24
N GLU A 373 -12.00 5.04 17.73
CA GLU A 373 -12.25 6.47 17.89
C GLU A 373 -12.56 6.84 19.34
N ASP A 374 -13.37 6.02 20.02
CA ASP A 374 -13.71 6.18 21.43
C ASP A 374 -12.45 6.04 22.32
N ASP A 375 -11.61 5.04 22.05
CA ASP A 375 -10.38 4.79 22.82
C ASP A 375 -9.36 5.95 22.73
N HIS A 376 -9.31 6.64 21.60
CA HIS A 376 -8.34 7.72 21.34
C HIS A 376 -8.89 9.13 21.58
N GLN A 377 -10.18 9.27 21.95
CA GLN A 377 -10.85 10.56 22.21
C GLN A 377 -10.58 11.59 21.11
N LEU A 378 -10.72 11.18 19.83
CA LEU A 378 -10.45 12.08 18.72
C LEU A 378 -11.33 13.33 18.81
N PRO A 379 -10.78 14.54 18.54
CA PRO A 379 -11.56 15.77 18.60
C PRO A 379 -12.69 15.74 17.55
N VAL A 380 -13.83 16.37 17.89
CA VAL A 380 -15.04 16.48 17.04
C VAL A 380 -14.74 17.06 15.65
N SER A 381 -13.65 17.82 15.49
CA SER A 381 -13.17 18.32 14.20
C SER A 381 -12.74 17.22 13.21
N LEU A 382 -12.57 15.99 13.68
CA LEU A 382 -12.27 14.80 12.89
C LEU A 382 -13.48 13.86 12.72
N ASP A 383 -14.71 14.31 13.01
CA ASP A 383 -15.92 13.46 12.90
C ASP A 383 -16.18 12.94 11.48
N LYS A 384 -15.70 13.64 10.46
CA LYS A 384 -15.93 13.22 9.07
C LYS A 384 -15.07 12.02 8.72
N MET A 385 -15.71 10.93 8.29
CA MET A 385 -15.01 9.75 7.77
C MET A 385 -14.14 10.11 6.55
N PRO A 386 -12.94 9.53 6.43
CA PRO A 386 -12.06 9.80 5.30
C PRO A 386 -12.63 9.12 4.04
N TRP A 387 -12.27 9.66 2.87
CA TRP A 387 -12.46 8.93 1.62
C TRP A 387 -11.41 7.81 1.53
N VAL A 388 -11.86 6.59 1.22
CA VAL A 388 -11.04 5.38 1.21
C VAL A 388 -11.45 4.45 0.08
N ARG A 389 -10.48 3.81 -0.58
CA ARG A 389 -10.69 2.69 -1.50
C ARG A 389 -9.69 1.55 -1.24
N PRO A 390 -10.02 0.29 -1.57
CA PRO A 390 -9.04 -0.78 -1.55
C PRO A 390 -8.12 -0.69 -2.77
N GLY A 391 -6.82 -0.86 -2.59
CA GLY A 391 -5.87 -1.00 -3.69
C GLY A 391 -5.97 -2.36 -4.39
N PHE A 392 -5.68 -2.40 -5.68
CA PHE A 392 -5.47 -3.64 -6.42
C PHE A 392 -4.24 -3.54 -7.33
N ASP A 393 -3.67 -4.69 -7.69
CA ASP A 393 -2.53 -4.78 -8.60
C ASP A 393 -2.85 -4.13 -9.96
N GLY A 394 -2.10 -3.09 -10.34
CA GLY A 394 -2.31 -2.30 -11.55
C GLY A 394 -3.15 -1.04 -11.35
N LEU A 395 -3.62 -0.75 -10.13
CA LEU A 395 -4.25 0.54 -9.81
C LEU A 395 -3.26 1.68 -10.07
N LEU A 396 -3.65 2.58 -10.97
CA LEU A 396 -2.95 3.80 -11.34
C LEU A 396 -3.61 4.97 -10.61
N ILE A 397 -2.82 5.68 -9.79
CA ILE A 397 -3.22 6.89 -9.08
C ILE A 397 -2.41 8.04 -9.65
N GLN A 398 -3.04 9.18 -9.92
CA GLN A 398 -2.38 10.35 -10.47
C GLN A 398 -2.71 11.59 -9.64
N THR A 399 -1.71 12.42 -9.38
CA THR A 399 -1.88 13.71 -8.70
C THR A 399 -0.85 14.72 -9.21
N ASP A 400 -1.16 16.01 -9.09
CA ASP A 400 -0.23 17.08 -9.48
C ASP A 400 0.94 17.16 -8.51
N LEU A 401 2.10 17.65 -8.97
CA LEU A 401 3.25 17.93 -8.09
C LEU A 401 2.88 18.93 -6.97
N SER A 402 3.67 18.97 -5.89
CA SER A 402 3.52 19.98 -4.83
C SER A 402 3.72 21.40 -5.33
N SER A 403 4.57 21.57 -6.35
CA SER A 403 4.84 22.84 -6.99
C SER A 403 3.72 23.33 -7.93
N SER A 404 2.68 22.52 -8.18
CA SER A 404 1.55 22.91 -9.03
C SER A 404 0.72 24.00 -8.35
N SER A 405 0.28 24.98 -9.15
CA SER A 405 -0.56 26.09 -8.71
C SER A 405 -2.06 25.78 -8.77
N ALA A 406 -2.42 24.63 -9.36
CA ALA A 406 -3.80 24.22 -9.56
C ALA A 406 -4.46 23.72 -8.26
N ALA A 407 -5.79 23.69 -8.25
CA ALA A 407 -6.54 23.03 -7.20
C ALA A 407 -6.10 21.56 -7.12
N ALA A 408 -5.79 21.07 -5.92
CA ALA A 408 -5.25 19.72 -5.76
C ALA A 408 -6.22 18.66 -6.30
N THR A 409 -5.80 17.97 -7.36
CA THR A 409 -6.58 16.87 -7.95
C THR A 409 -5.93 15.52 -7.65
N VAL A 410 -6.76 14.50 -7.45
CA VAL A 410 -6.34 13.11 -7.45
C VAL A 410 -7.32 12.33 -8.31
N THR A 411 -6.80 11.59 -9.28
CA THR A 411 -7.56 10.69 -10.14
C THR A 411 -7.02 9.28 -10.05
N ASP A 412 -7.86 8.30 -10.35
CA ASP A 412 -7.48 6.89 -10.36
C ASP A 412 -8.28 6.13 -11.43
N ASN A 413 -7.83 4.93 -11.78
CA ASN A 413 -8.53 4.04 -12.71
C ASN A 413 -9.31 2.91 -12.01
N PHE A 414 -9.80 3.12 -10.79
CA PHE A 414 -10.42 2.04 -10.01
C PHE A 414 -11.66 1.43 -10.68
N ASP A 415 -12.44 2.28 -11.36
CA ASP A 415 -13.69 1.95 -12.04
C ASP A 415 -13.51 1.53 -13.52
N HIS A 416 -12.26 1.38 -13.97
CA HIS A 416 -11.87 1.00 -15.34
C HIS A 416 -11.10 -0.32 -15.35
#